data_AF-A0AA37K1E0-F1
#
_entry.id   AF-A0AA37K1E0-F1
#
_cell.length_a   1.000
_cell.length_b   1.000
_cell.length_c   1.000
_cell.angle_alpha   90.00
_cell.angle_beta   90.00
_cell.angle_gamma   90.00
#
_symmetry.space_group_name_H-M   'P 1'
#
loop_
_entity.id
_entity.type
_entity.pdbx_description
1 polymer ?
#
loop_
_entity_poly.entity_id
_entity_poly.type
_entity_poly.pdbx_seq_one_letter_code
_entity_poly.pdbx_strand_id
1 'polypeptide(L)'
;MAEKDELYFEGGAIIACTRLTAEYFGVTPATLSNWMRAGCPRYKHGYWDIRAVTDWRGKQEGEKLAAAAASDPSKLTPAQQKVHYEAQLKEAQLEAARLRNRFNSGMYLERAMVVDELAKYFIVLKHSLLGLGHELSLMVSPYVDADRGRQIDRTIDERVKDMLEQMAVEGVYDAKTSTTEAI
;
A
#
# COMPACT_ATOMS: atom_id res chain seq x y z
N MET A 1 7.05 65.46 33.26
CA MET A 1 6.79 64.08 33.70
C MET A 1 6.03 63.42 32.58
N ALA A 2 6.69 62.60 31.77
CA ALA A 2 6.12 62.06 30.54
C ALA A 2 5.13 60.93 30.89
N GLU A 3 3.87 61.17 30.54
CA GLU A 3 2.80 60.18 30.44
C GLU A 3 3.32 59.05 29.54
N LYS A 4 3.77 57.95 30.15
CA LYS A 4 4.29 56.80 29.41
C LYS A 4 3.09 56.09 28.81
N ASP A 5 2.83 56.42 27.56
CA ASP A 5 1.78 55.87 26.72
C ASP A 5 1.60 54.37 26.96
N GLU A 6 0.37 53.98 27.25
CA GLU A 6 -0.02 52.58 27.46
C GLU A 6 0.24 51.69 26.23
N LEU A 7 0.57 52.31 25.10
CA LEU A 7 0.89 51.73 23.80
C LEU A 7 1.93 52.60 23.06
N TYR A 8 3.00 51.99 22.55
CA TYR A 8 4.00 52.69 21.74
C TYR A 8 4.46 51.84 20.55
N PHE A 9 4.98 52.52 19.52
CA PHE A 9 5.51 51.91 18.31
C PHE A 9 7.03 51.91 18.34
N GLU A 10 7.66 50.76 18.23
CA GLU A 10 9.13 50.63 18.17
C GLU A 10 9.50 49.61 17.08
N GLY A 11 10.40 49.96 16.16
CA GLY A 11 10.94 49.03 15.15
C GLY A 11 9.91 48.40 14.19
N GLY A 12 8.72 49.00 14.03
CA GLY A 12 7.64 48.44 13.21
C GLY A 12 6.75 47.43 13.94
N ALA A 13 6.92 47.27 15.26
CA ALA A 13 6.07 46.47 16.14
C ALA A 13 5.21 47.36 17.03
N ILE A 14 4.01 46.88 17.36
CA ILE A 14 3.08 47.56 18.28
C ILE A 14 3.29 46.95 19.66
N ILE A 15 3.80 47.76 20.58
CA ILE A 15 4.10 47.32 21.95
C ILE A 15 3.05 47.89 22.89
N ALA A 16 2.38 46.99 23.60
CA ALA A 16 1.31 47.34 24.53
C ALA A 16 1.62 46.87 25.95
N CYS A 17 1.09 47.58 26.93
CA CYS A 17 1.14 47.14 28.32
C CYS A 17 0.27 45.88 28.54
N THR A 18 0.54 45.10 29.59
CA THR A 18 -0.22 43.87 29.90
C THR A 18 -1.72 44.11 30.01
N ARG A 19 -2.16 45.26 30.53
CA ARG A 19 -3.60 45.60 30.65
C ARG A 19 -4.25 45.74 29.28
N LEU A 20 -3.66 46.57 28.41
CA LEU A 20 -4.18 46.85 27.08
C LEU A 20 -4.07 45.63 26.16
N THR A 21 -3.02 44.83 26.32
CA THR A 21 -2.88 43.54 25.63
C THR A 21 -3.97 42.56 26.05
N ALA A 22 -4.28 42.50 27.36
CA ALA A 22 -5.34 41.64 27.89
C ALA A 22 -6.71 42.04 27.33
N GLU A 23 -7.00 43.35 27.31
CA GLU A 23 -8.22 43.91 26.70
C GLU A 23 -8.30 43.64 25.20
N TYR A 24 -7.21 43.85 24.44
CA TYR A 24 -7.15 43.61 22.99
C TYR A 24 -7.48 42.15 22.62
N PHE A 25 -6.94 41.19 23.39
CA PHE A 25 -7.21 39.76 23.16
C PHE A 25 -8.48 39.25 23.87
N GLY A 26 -9.17 40.11 24.64
CA GLY A 26 -10.36 39.73 25.43
C GLY A 26 -10.07 38.69 26.53
N VAL A 27 -8.86 38.70 27.08
CA VAL A 27 -8.40 37.75 28.11
C VAL A 27 -8.06 38.46 29.43
N THR A 28 -7.87 37.68 30.49
CA THR A 28 -7.40 38.24 31.77
C THR A 28 -5.87 38.41 31.79
N PRO A 29 -5.31 39.34 32.59
CA PRO A 29 -3.86 39.43 32.80
C PRO A 29 -3.21 38.14 33.33
N ALA A 30 -3.96 37.33 34.09
CA ALA A 30 -3.53 36.02 34.54
C ALA A 30 -3.36 35.04 33.36
N THR A 31 -4.23 35.09 32.36
CA THR A 31 -4.14 34.29 31.13
C THR A 31 -2.87 34.64 30.33
N LEU A 32 -2.50 35.92 30.23
CA LEU A 32 -1.23 36.34 29.62
C LEU A 32 -0.01 35.80 30.38
N SER A 33 -0.09 35.76 31.70
CA SER A 33 0.98 35.16 32.53
C SER A 33 1.09 33.64 32.31
N ASN A 34 -0.05 32.96 32.08
CA ASN A 34 -0.06 31.55 31.70
C ASN A 34 0.52 31.35 30.29
N TRP A 35 0.23 32.24 29.33
CA TRP A 35 0.83 32.20 27.99
C TRP A 35 2.34 32.41 28.04
N MET A 36 2.85 33.28 28.93
CA MET A 36 4.28 33.41 29.17
C MET A 36 4.91 32.06 29.55
N ARG A 37 4.28 31.32 30.48
CA ARG A 37 4.76 29.99 30.91
C ARG A 37 4.67 28.95 29.80
N ALA A 38 3.72 29.11 28.89
CA ALA A 38 3.57 28.27 27.69
C ALA A 38 4.52 28.65 26.53
N GLY A 39 5.41 29.64 26.71
CA GLY A 39 6.42 30.02 25.72
C GLY A 39 6.03 31.19 24.81
N CYS A 40 5.04 32.00 25.18
CA CYS A 40 4.68 33.21 24.44
C CYS A 40 5.80 34.28 24.54
N PRO A 41 6.26 34.85 23.41
CA PRO A 41 7.34 35.84 23.41
C PRO A 41 6.93 37.15 24.11
N ARG A 42 7.79 37.62 25.01
CA ARG A 42 7.60 38.89 25.74
C ARG A 42 8.66 39.90 25.35
N TYR A 43 8.28 41.16 25.16
CA TYR A 43 9.21 42.24 24.79
C TYR A 43 10.01 42.72 26.01
N LYS A 44 9.32 43.20 27.06
CA LYS A 44 9.91 43.64 28.34
C LYS A 44 8.96 43.30 29.49
N HIS A 45 9.41 43.44 30.73
CA HIS A 45 8.54 43.19 31.89
C HIS A 45 7.29 44.06 31.83
N GLY A 46 6.12 43.43 31.70
CA GLY A 46 4.83 44.12 31.61
C GLY A 46 4.47 44.66 30.21
N TYR A 47 5.29 44.41 29.19
CA TYR A 47 5.07 44.87 27.82
C TYR A 47 5.17 43.72 26.80
N TRP A 48 4.24 43.73 25.86
CA TRP A 48 4.03 42.67 24.88
C TRP A 48 4.04 43.24 23.47
N ASP A 49 4.68 42.52 22.54
CA ASP A 49 4.53 42.79 21.12
C ASP A 49 3.28 42.08 20.61
N ILE A 50 2.28 42.86 20.20
CA ILE A 50 0.98 42.34 19.77
C ILE A 50 1.14 41.39 18.59
N ARG A 51 2.06 41.70 17.66
CA ARG A 51 2.28 40.89 16.45
C ARG A 51 2.89 39.54 16.79
N ALA A 52 3.89 39.52 17.66
CA ALA A 52 4.52 38.29 18.10
C ALA A 52 3.54 37.40 18.89
N VAL A 53 2.66 38.01 19.70
CA VAL A 53 1.61 37.29 20.43
C VAL A 53 0.53 36.74 19.48
N THR A 54 0.09 37.49 18.46
CA THR A 54 -0.85 36.99 17.45
C THR A 54 -0.27 35.82 16.66
N ASP A 55 1.00 35.90 16.25
CA ASP A 55 1.66 34.86 15.47
C ASP A 55 1.85 33.58 16.29
N TRP A 56 2.26 33.72 17.56
CA TRP A 56 2.36 32.59 18.49
C TRP A 56 0.99 31.92 18.72
N ARG A 57 -0.05 32.73 18.93
CA ARG A 57 -1.41 32.21 19.11
C ARG A 57 -1.93 31.50 17.85
N GLY A 58 -1.65 32.05 16.66
CA GLY A 58 -2.00 31.42 15.39
C GLY A 58 -1.31 30.06 15.18
N LYS A 59 -0.05 29.92 15.59
CA LYS A 59 0.65 28.62 15.59
C LYS A 59 0.04 27.62 16.57
N GLN A 60 -0.25 28.06 17.79
CA GLN A 60 -0.89 27.21 18.82
C GLN A 60 -2.31 26.76 18.43
N GLU A 61 -3.11 27.64 17.82
CA GLU A 61 -4.41 27.26 17.27
C GLU A 61 -4.25 26.33 16.06
N GLY A 62 -3.27 26.58 15.17
CA GLY A 62 -2.93 25.69 14.06
C GLY A 62 -2.53 24.28 14.51
N GLU A 63 -1.71 24.17 15.56
CA GLU A 63 -1.30 22.89 16.15
C GLU A 63 -2.48 22.17 16.81
N LYS A 64 -3.34 22.88 17.53
CA LYS A 64 -4.57 22.30 18.11
C LYS A 64 -5.55 21.84 17.02
N LEU A 65 -5.67 22.58 15.93
CA LEU A 65 -6.49 22.23 14.78
C LEU A 65 -5.92 21.02 14.04
N ALA A 66 -4.60 20.90 13.89
CA ALA A 66 -3.94 19.73 13.31
C ALA A 66 -4.12 18.48 14.20
N ALA A 67 -4.01 18.64 15.51
CA ALA A 67 -4.29 17.56 16.47
C ALA A 67 -5.77 17.15 16.46
N ALA A 68 -6.69 18.09 16.31
CA ALA A 68 -8.12 17.81 16.17
C ALA A 68 -8.45 17.12 14.83
N ALA A 69 -7.76 17.49 13.74
CA ALA A 69 -7.87 16.84 12.44
C ALA A 69 -7.52 15.35 12.51
N ALA A 70 -6.52 14.98 13.32
CA ALA A 70 -6.13 13.60 13.55
C ALA A 70 -7.15 12.79 14.35
N SER A 71 -7.97 13.45 15.18
CA SER A 71 -8.92 12.78 16.08
C SER A 71 -10.34 12.68 15.51
N ASP A 72 -10.81 13.63 14.69
CA ASP A 72 -12.16 13.60 14.09
C ASP A 72 -12.29 14.58 12.89
N PRO A 73 -12.29 14.08 11.62
CA PRO A 73 -12.38 14.92 10.42
C PRO A 73 -13.65 15.78 10.32
N SER A 74 -14.70 15.45 11.07
CA SER A 74 -15.98 16.16 11.06
C SER A 74 -15.93 17.51 11.80
N LYS A 75 -14.89 17.74 12.61
CA LYS A 75 -14.69 18.97 13.41
C LYS A 75 -13.80 20.02 12.72
N LEU A 76 -13.31 19.72 11.53
CA LEU A 76 -12.53 20.63 10.70
C LEU A 76 -13.43 21.71 10.09
N THR A 77 -12.84 22.88 9.80
CA THR A 77 -13.53 23.91 9.02
C THR A 77 -13.85 23.39 7.61
N PRO A 78 -14.92 23.84 6.93
CA PRO A 78 -15.28 23.35 5.60
C PRO A 78 -14.15 23.43 4.57
N ALA A 79 -13.30 24.46 4.66
CA ALA A 79 -12.13 24.60 3.80
C ALA A 79 -11.06 23.53 4.06
N GLN A 80 -10.81 23.19 5.33
CA GLN A 80 -9.84 22.16 5.70
C GLN A 80 -10.35 20.75 5.39
N GLN A 81 -11.66 20.49 5.56
CA GLN A 81 -12.28 19.24 5.14
C GLN A 81 -12.09 19.00 3.65
N LYS A 82 -12.33 20.03 2.82
CA LYS A 82 -12.12 19.96 1.38
C LYS A 82 -10.68 19.57 1.04
N VAL A 83 -9.68 20.22 1.64
CA VAL A 83 -8.26 19.91 1.42
C VAL A 83 -7.93 18.47 1.81
N HIS A 84 -8.46 18.00 2.95
CA HIS A 84 -8.25 16.62 3.41
C HIS A 84 -8.85 15.59 2.46
N TYR A 85 -10.10 15.77 2.03
CA TYR A 85 -10.75 14.86 1.08
C TYR A 85 -10.11 14.92 -0.32
N GLU A 86 -9.65 16.09 -0.76
CA GLU A 86 -8.88 16.22 -2.00
C GLU A 86 -7.54 15.50 -1.93
N ALA A 87 -6.86 15.55 -0.78
CA ALA A 87 -5.62 14.81 -0.56
C ALA A 87 -5.86 13.29 -0.62
N GLN A 88 -6.87 12.78 0.10
CA GLN A 88 -7.22 11.36 0.08
C GLN A 88 -7.62 10.87 -1.32
N LEU A 89 -8.39 11.67 -2.05
CA LEU A 89 -8.77 11.33 -3.43
C LEU A 89 -7.54 11.22 -4.33
N LYS A 90 -6.57 12.13 -4.19
CA LYS A 90 -5.31 12.09 -4.95
C LYS A 90 -4.45 10.88 -4.58
N GLU A 91 -4.39 10.52 -3.30
CA GLU A 91 -3.68 9.31 -2.85
C GLU A 91 -4.30 8.04 -3.45
N ALA A 92 -5.63 7.89 -3.37
CA ALA A 92 -6.33 6.77 -3.98
C ALA A 92 -6.14 6.71 -5.50
N GLN A 93 -6.14 7.86 -6.19
CA GLN A 93 -5.86 7.94 -7.62
C GLN A 93 -4.42 7.51 -7.95
N LEU A 94 -3.44 7.92 -7.14
CA LEU A 94 -2.04 7.51 -7.30
C LEU A 94 -1.87 6.01 -7.11
N GLU A 95 -2.54 5.40 -6.13
CA GLU A 95 -2.50 3.95 -5.91
C GLU A 95 -3.13 3.18 -7.07
N ALA A 96 -4.28 3.64 -7.57
CA ALA A 96 -4.93 3.05 -8.75
C ALA A 96 -4.03 3.17 -10.00
N ALA A 97 -3.37 4.33 -10.18
CA ALA A 97 -2.42 4.54 -11.27
C ALA A 97 -1.17 3.64 -11.13
N ARG A 98 -0.64 3.45 -9.91
CA ARG A 98 0.45 2.51 -9.63
C ARG A 98 0.06 1.08 -9.95
N LEU A 99 -1.15 0.66 -9.58
CA LEU A 99 -1.64 -0.67 -9.91
C LEU A 99 -1.75 -0.85 -11.43
N ARG A 100 -2.34 0.11 -12.15
CA ARG A 100 -2.39 0.10 -13.62
C ARG A 100 -1.00 0.09 -14.27
N ASN A 101 -0.06 0.87 -13.75
CA ASN A 101 1.32 0.87 -14.24
C ASN A 101 1.99 -0.49 -14.03
N ARG A 102 1.73 -1.17 -12.91
CA ARG A 102 2.23 -2.53 -12.67
C ARG A 102 1.62 -3.57 -13.61
N PHE A 103 0.34 -3.45 -13.95
CA PHE A 103 -0.27 -4.27 -15.00
C PHE A 103 0.43 -4.02 -16.35
N ASN A 104 0.60 -2.75 -16.72
CA ASN A 104 1.24 -2.36 -17.98
C ASN A 104 2.73 -2.70 -18.07
N SER A 105 3.43 -2.81 -16.92
CA SER A 105 4.85 -3.17 -16.88
C SER A 105 5.11 -4.67 -17.07
N GLY A 106 4.08 -5.47 -17.40
CA GLY A 106 4.22 -6.90 -17.69
C GLY A 106 4.44 -7.80 -16.46
N MET A 107 4.29 -7.25 -15.25
CA MET A 107 4.44 -8.02 -14.00
C MET A 107 3.18 -8.81 -13.63
N TYR A 108 2.07 -8.56 -14.32
CA TYR A 108 0.78 -9.21 -14.07
C TYR A 108 0.19 -9.67 -15.40
N LEU A 109 -0.12 -10.96 -15.48
CA LEU A 109 -0.81 -11.57 -16.60
C LEU A 109 -2.26 -11.86 -16.19
N GLU A 110 -3.17 -11.70 -17.13
CA GLU A 110 -4.57 -12.07 -16.90
C GLU A 110 -4.68 -13.58 -16.68
N ARG A 111 -5.35 -13.98 -15.60
CA ARG A 111 -5.51 -15.40 -15.25
C ARG A 111 -6.10 -16.21 -16.40
N ALA A 112 -7.08 -15.66 -17.12
CA ALA A 112 -7.71 -16.32 -18.24
C ALA A 112 -6.71 -16.66 -19.36
N MET A 113 -5.81 -15.72 -19.66
CA MET A 113 -4.77 -15.91 -20.67
C MET A 113 -3.77 -16.98 -20.25
N VAL A 114 -3.30 -16.95 -18.99
CA VAL A 114 -2.36 -17.96 -18.46
C VAL A 114 -2.97 -19.36 -18.47
N VAL A 115 -4.24 -19.48 -18.08
CA VAL A 115 -4.93 -20.77 -18.08
C VAL A 115 -5.11 -21.32 -19.50
N ASP A 116 -5.49 -20.47 -20.47
CA ASP A 116 -5.66 -20.87 -21.87
C ASP A 116 -4.32 -21.30 -22.50
N GLU A 117 -3.25 -20.56 -22.26
CA GLU A 117 -1.91 -20.88 -22.78
C GLU A 117 -1.36 -22.18 -22.16
N LEU A 118 -1.48 -22.35 -20.85
CA LEU A 118 -1.11 -23.60 -20.19
C LEU A 118 -1.96 -24.79 -20.67
N ALA A 119 -3.27 -24.60 -20.86
CA ALA A 119 -4.14 -25.65 -21.38
C ALA A 119 -3.70 -26.12 -22.77
N LYS A 120 -3.38 -25.18 -23.67
CA LYS A 120 -2.83 -25.49 -25.00
C LYS A 120 -1.51 -26.25 -24.89
N TYR A 121 -0.61 -25.81 -24.01
CA TYR A 121 0.67 -26.49 -23.77
C TYR A 121 0.49 -27.92 -23.28
N PHE A 122 -0.40 -28.15 -22.30
CA PHE A 122 -0.67 -29.49 -21.77
C PHE A 122 -1.32 -30.43 -22.79
N ILE A 123 -2.13 -29.92 -23.72
CA ILE A 123 -2.66 -30.72 -24.84
C ILE A 123 -1.52 -31.22 -25.74
N VAL A 124 -0.58 -30.34 -26.08
CA VAL A 124 0.60 -30.70 -26.90
C VAL A 124 1.47 -31.72 -26.16
N LEU A 125 1.74 -31.49 -24.88
CA LEU A 125 2.52 -32.40 -24.03
C LEU A 125 1.87 -33.79 -23.96
N LYS A 126 0.55 -33.85 -23.71
CA LYS A 126 -0.21 -35.10 -23.67
C LYS A 126 -0.09 -35.89 -24.97
N HIS A 127 -0.26 -35.22 -26.12
CA HIS A 127 -0.12 -35.86 -27.41
C HIS A 127 1.29 -36.38 -27.68
N SER A 128 2.32 -35.59 -27.32
CA SER A 128 3.71 -36.01 -27.47
C SER A 128 4.03 -37.25 -26.61
N LEU A 129 3.58 -37.28 -25.36
CA LEU A 129 3.84 -38.40 -24.45
C LEU A 129 3.13 -39.69 -24.88
N LEU A 130 1.88 -39.59 -25.34
CA LEU A 130 1.16 -40.75 -25.87
C LEU A 130 1.75 -41.26 -27.19
N GLY A 131 2.31 -40.36 -28.01
CA GLY A 131 3.00 -40.74 -29.25
C GLY A 131 4.31 -41.50 -29.00
N LEU A 132 5.06 -41.11 -27.96
CA LEU A 132 6.36 -41.71 -27.63
C LEU A 132 6.27 -43.22 -27.35
N GLY A 133 5.21 -43.69 -26.69
CA GLY A 133 5.04 -45.13 -26.42
C GLY A 133 4.95 -45.96 -27.70
N HIS A 134 4.14 -45.49 -28.64
CA HIS A 134 3.97 -46.12 -29.94
C HIS A 134 5.25 -46.06 -30.78
N GLU A 135 5.95 -44.92 -30.82
CA GLU A 135 7.21 -44.77 -31.55
C GLU A 135 8.30 -45.72 -31.03
N LEU A 136 8.44 -45.83 -29.70
CA LEU A 136 9.38 -46.75 -29.06
C LEU A 136 9.03 -48.21 -29.36
N SER A 137 7.75 -48.56 -29.29
CA SER A 137 7.24 -49.90 -29.63
C SER A 137 7.56 -50.30 -31.07
N LEU A 138 7.34 -49.39 -32.04
CA LEU A 138 7.69 -49.61 -33.44
C LEU A 138 9.21 -49.78 -33.66
N MET A 139 10.05 -49.00 -32.97
CA MET A 139 11.51 -49.14 -33.07
C MET A 139 12.01 -50.47 -32.51
N VAL A 140 11.35 -50.99 -31.48
CA VAL A 140 11.75 -52.23 -30.80
C VAL A 140 11.18 -53.47 -31.51
N SER A 141 10.05 -53.34 -32.22
CA SER A 141 9.35 -54.43 -32.90
C SER A 141 10.22 -55.36 -33.79
N PRO A 142 11.27 -54.90 -34.50
CA PRO A 142 12.12 -55.80 -35.30
C PRO A 142 13.03 -56.71 -34.47
N TYR A 143 13.26 -56.37 -33.19
CA TYR A 143 14.24 -57.03 -32.32
C TYR A 143 13.60 -57.96 -31.28
N VAL A 144 12.27 -58.00 -31.21
CA VAL A 144 11.52 -58.78 -30.21
C VAL A 144 10.34 -59.48 -30.87
N ASP A 145 9.95 -60.63 -30.32
CA ASP A 145 8.77 -61.35 -30.77
C ASP A 145 7.47 -60.55 -30.55
N ALA A 146 6.45 -60.86 -31.35
CA ALA A 146 5.19 -60.10 -31.37
C ALA A 146 4.44 -60.06 -30.03
N ASP A 147 4.65 -61.05 -29.16
CA ASP A 147 4.04 -61.07 -27.82
C ASP A 147 4.80 -60.16 -26.85
N ARG A 148 6.13 -60.23 -26.82
CA ARG A 148 6.93 -59.29 -26.03
C ARG A 148 6.84 -57.84 -26.50
N GLY A 149 6.75 -57.60 -27.82
CA GLY A 149 6.52 -56.27 -28.38
C GLY A 149 5.21 -55.65 -27.87
N ARG A 150 4.11 -56.42 -27.89
CA ARG A 150 2.81 -55.99 -27.34
C ARG A 150 2.85 -55.74 -25.83
N GLN A 151 3.63 -56.52 -25.09
CA GLN A 151 3.79 -56.33 -23.65
C GLN A 151 4.54 -55.02 -23.34
N ILE A 152 5.60 -54.71 -24.10
CA ILE A 152 6.37 -53.47 -23.97
C ILE A 152 5.48 -52.25 -24.29
N ASP A 153 4.76 -52.29 -25.40
CA ASP A 153 3.81 -51.24 -25.80
C ASP A 153 2.80 -50.93 -24.69
N ARG A 154 2.13 -51.96 -24.18
CA ARG A 154 1.17 -51.83 -23.08
C ARG A 154 1.79 -51.23 -21.83
N THR A 155 2.99 -51.69 -21.45
CA THR A 155 3.68 -51.21 -20.25
C THR A 155 4.04 -49.73 -20.36
N ILE A 156 4.50 -49.29 -21.54
CA ILE A 156 4.83 -47.88 -21.77
C ILE A 156 3.56 -47.03 -21.77
N ASP A 157 2.50 -47.49 -22.43
CA ASP A 157 1.21 -46.81 -22.48
C ASP A 157 0.59 -46.62 -21.09
N GLU A 158 0.59 -47.67 -20.27
CA GLU A 158 0.12 -47.63 -18.88
C GLU A 158 0.96 -46.65 -18.06
N ARG A 159 2.30 -46.73 -18.16
CA ARG A 159 3.20 -45.83 -17.43
C ARG A 159 3.03 -44.35 -17.80
N VAL A 160 2.80 -44.06 -19.08
CA VAL A 160 2.53 -42.70 -19.58
C VAL A 160 1.19 -42.18 -19.06
N LYS A 161 0.15 -43.03 -19.06
CA LYS A 161 -1.17 -42.66 -18.53
C LYS A 161 -1.11 -42.38 -17.03
N ASP A 162 -0.44 -43.22 -16.25
CA ASP A 162 -0.24 -43.02 -14.82
C ASP A 162 0.46 -41.69 -14.53
N MET A 163 1.51 -41.36 -15.29
CA MET A 163 2.25 -40.10 -15.13
C MET A 163 1.36 -38.89 -15.44
N LEU A 164 0.56 -38.95 -16.51
CA LEU A 164 -0.38 -37.90 -16.88
C LEU A 164 -1.48 -37.71 -15.84
N GLU A 165 -1.96 -38.80 -15.23
CA GLU A 165 -2.97 -38.77 -14.18
C GLU A 165 -2.42 -38.15 -12.89
N GLN A 166 -1.21 -38.55 -12.46
CA GLN A 166 -0.54 -37.93 -11.30
C GLN A 166 -0.26 -36.44 -11.52
N MET A 167 0.17 -36.04 -12.72
CA MET A 167 0.34 -34.63 -13.08
C MET A 167 -0.97 -33.84 -13.03
N ALA A 168 -2.10 -34.46 -13.37
CA ALA A 168 -3.41 -33.81 -13.36
C ALA A 168 -4.01 -33.66 -11.95
N VAL A 169 -3.70 -34.56 -11.02
CA VAL A 169 -4.28 -34.57 -9.66
C VAL A 169 -3.41 -33.81 -8.65
N GLU A 170 -2.10 -34.07 -8.59
CA GLU A 170 -1.22 -33.53 -7.54
C GLU A 170 -0.10 -32.61 -8.07
N GLY A 171 0.19 -32.66 -9.37
CA GLY A 171 1.28 -31.89 -9.99
C GLY A 171 2.69 -32.36 -9.60
N VAL A 172 2.81 -33.47 -8.86
CA VAL A 172 4.07 -34.10 -8.46
C VAL A 172 4.03 -35.56 -8.92
N TYR A 173 5.05 -35.99 -9.67
CA TYR A 173 5.20 -37.39 -10.09
C TYR A 173 5.85 -38.20 -8.97
N ASP A 174 5.21 -39.28 -8.52
CA ASP A 174 5.81 -40.25 -7.59
C ASP A 174 6.01 -41.60 -8.30
N ALA A 175 7.28 -41.93 -8.56
CA ALA A 175 7.66 -43.11 -9.32
C ALA A 175 7.34 -44.44 -8.60
N LYS A 176 6.97 -44.41 -7.29
CA LYS A 176 6.90 -45.60 -6.42
C LYS A 176 5.55 -46.31 -6.37
N THR A 177 4.46 -45.71 -6.83
CA THR A 177 3.11 -46.29 -6.68
C THR A 177 2.78 -47.41 -7.67
N SER A 178 3.43 -47.48 -8.84
CA SER A 178 3.12 -48.52 -9.84
C SER A 178 3.69 -49.92 -9.56
N THR A 179 4.51 -50.08 -8.51
CA THR A 179 5.20 -51.36 -8.23
C THR A 179 4.58 -52.08 -7.03
N THR A 180 3.63 -51.47 -6.31
CA THR A 180 3.14 -52.01 -5.03
C THR A 180 1.80 -52.75 -5.12
N GLU A 181 1.06 -52.68 -6.23
CA GLU A 181 -0.21 -53.43 -6.40
C GLU A 181 -0.06 -54.78 -7.14
N ALA A 182 1.15 -55.32 -7.22
CA ALA A 182 1.40 -56.67 -7.69
C ALA A 182 1.94 -57.57 -6.56
N ILE A 183 1.13 -57.78 -5.52
CA ILE A 183 1.21 -58.92 -4.59
C ILE A 183 -0.20 -59.42 -4.31
#